data_AF-A0A7R9VVG0-F1
#
_entry.id   AF-A0A7R9VVG0-F1
#
_cell.length_a   1.000
_cell.length_b   1.000
_cell.length_c   1.000
_cell.angle_alpha   90.00
_cell.angle_beta   90.00
_cell.angle_gamma   90.00
#
_symmetry.space_group_name_H-M   'P 1'
#
loop_
_entity.id
_entity.type
_entity.pdbx_description
1 polymer ?
#
loop_
_entity_poly.entity_id
_entity_poly.type
_entity_poly.pdbx_seq_one_letter_code
_entity_poly.pdbx_strand_id
1 'polypeptide(L)'
;MGISGRANELIDLQKLDGAGVQVMKRFTGGGTVVVDEDTIFATVIMQGSDVPTVQPFPAHIMSWSENFYMKVFEALGEFSLRENDYVFGQRKFGGNAQAITGKRWLHHTSFLWDYQPTRMQ
;
A
#
# COMPACT_ATOMS: atom_id res chain seq x y z
N MET A 1 3.69 -9.89 2.40
CA MET A 1 2.67 -10.53 1.53
C MET A 1 1.27 -10.26 2.05
N GLY A 2 0.28 -10.12 1.17
CA GLY A 2 -1.12 -10.08 1.58
C GLY A 2 -1.58 -11.40 2.23
N ILE A 3 -2.69 -11.36 2.97
CA ILE A 3 -3.15 -12.47 3.81
C ILE A 3 -3.35 -13.80 3.04
N SER A 4 -3.85 -13.71 1.80
CA SER A 4 -4.11 -14.86 0.92
C SER A 4 -2.88 -15.33 0.13
N GLY A 5 -1.77 -14.59 0.20
CA GLY A 5 -0.58 -14.90 -0.58
C GLY A 5 0.09 -16.21 -0.16
N ARG A 6 0.58 -16.97 -1.14
CA ARG A 6 1.38 -18.19 -0.93
C ARG A 6 2.82 -17.89 -1.33
N ALA A 7 3.77 -18.13 -0.42
CA ALA A 7 5.16 -17.72 -0.60
C ALA A 7 5.79 -18.37 -1.85
N ASN A 8 5.54 -19.66 -2.05
CA ASN A 8 6.03 -20.44 -3.19
C ASN A 8 5.43 -20.03 -4.55
N GLU A 9 4.44 -19.15 -4.58
CA GLU A 9 3.83 -18.63 -5.82
C GLU A 9 4.23 -17.18 -6.12
N LEU A 10 4.60 -16.43 -5.08
CA LEU A 10 4.79 -14.98 -5.15
C LEU A 10 6.24 -14.56 -4.89
N ILE A 11 7.09 -15.47 -4.44
CA ILE A 11 8.47 -15.20 -4.03
C ILE A 11 9.37 -16.27 -4.63
N ASP A 12 10.49 -15.83 -5.20
CA ASP A 12 11.58 -16.72 -5.56
C ASP A 12 12.27 -17.20 -4.28
N LEU A 13 11.91 -18.41 -3.85
CA LEU A 13 12.42 -18.99 -2.61
C LEU A 13 13.91 -19.36 -2.69
N GLN A 14 14.47 -19.55 -3.90
CA GLN A 14 15.89 -19.82 -4.06
C GLN A 14 16.71 -18.55 -3.85
N LYS A 15 16.27 -17.42 -4.41
CA LYS A 15 16.93 -16.12 -4.16
C LYS A 15 16.76 -15.64 -2.72
N LEU A 16 15.66 -16.01 -2.06
CA LEU A 16 15.41 -15.65 -0.67
C LEU A 16 16.40 -16.34 0.29
N ASP A 17 16.84 -17.55 -0.05
CA ASP A 17 17.79 -18.30 0.75
C ASP A 17 19.14 -17.59 0.84
N GLY A 18 19.62 -17.37 2.06
CA GLY A 18 20.84 -16.59 2.31
C GLY A 18 20.75 -15.07 2.09
N ALA A 19 19.62 -14.53 1.59
CA ALA A 19 19.46 -13.09 1.38
C ALA A 19 19.21 -12.30 2.68
N GLY A 20 18.93 -12.97 3.80
CA GLY A 20 18.64 -12.34 5.08
C GLY A 20 17.29 -11.59 5.12
N VAL A 21 16.41 -11.83 4.15
CA VAL A 21 15.10 -11.16 4.05
C VAL A 21 14.02 -12.03 4.69
N GLN A 22 13.18 -11.43 5.54
CA GLN A 22 12.06 -12.12 6.17
C GLN A 22 10.78 -12.00 5.35
N VAL A 23 10.01 -13.08 5.30
CA VAL A 23 8.70 -13.10 4.65
C VAL A 23 7.60 -13.02 5.70
N MET A 24 6.86 -11.92 5.69
CA MET A 24 5.73 -11.69 6.61
C MET A 24 4.40 -11.67 5.87
N LYS A 25 3.36 -12.26 6.47
CA LYS A 25 1.97 -12.09 6.04
C LYS A 25 1.31 -10.97 6.83
N ARG A 26 0.72 -9.99 6.14
CA ARG A 26 -0.12 -8.97 6.77
C ARG A 26 -1.58 -9.41 6.79
N PHE A 27 -2.36 -8.88 7.72
CA PHE A 27 -3.77 -9.22 7.90
C PHE A 27 -4.69 -8.64 6.80
N THR A 28 -4.26 -7.57 6.13
CA THR A 28 -4.97 -6.99 4.99
C THR A 28 -4.78 -7.82 3.71
N GLY A 29 -5.70 -7.67 2.77
CA GLY A 29 -5.56 -8.21 1.41
C GLY A 29 -4.48 -7.52 0.57
N GLY A 30 -4.48 -7.78 -0.74
CA GLY A 30 -3.59 -7.16 -1.73
C GLY A 30 -2.32 -7.97 -2.04
N GLY A 31 -1.46 -7.39 -2.87
CA GLY A 31 -0.26 -8.06 -3.39
C GLY A 31 0.90 -8.21 -2.40
N THR A 32 2.02 -8.74 -2.89
CA THR A 32 3.29 -8.78 -2.17
C THR A 32 4.07 -7.49 -2.43
N VAL A 33 4.73 -6.97 -1.39
CA VAL A 33 5.59 -5.79 -1.46
C VAL A 33 6.95 -6.17 -0.88
N VAL A 34 8.01 -5.60 -1.45
CA VAL A 34 9.36 -5.61 -0.88
C VAL A 34 9.48 -4.40 0.02
N VAL A 35 10.16 -4.57 1.16
CA VAL A 35 10.26 -3.56 2.22
C VAL A 35 11.70 -3.49 2.66
N ASP A 36 12.22 -2.28 2.73
CA ASP A 36 13.57 -1.95 3.17
C ASP A 36 13.56 -0.74 4.13
N GLU A 37 14.75 -0.32 4.54
CA GLU A 37 15.01 0.82 5.42
C GLU A 37 14.41 2.15 4.91
N ASP A 38 14.22 2.28 3.59
CA ASP A 38 13.70 3.47 2.92
C ASP A 38 12.23 3.31 2.50
N THR A 39 11.54 2.29 2.98
CA THR A 39 10.10 2.14 2.75
C THR A 39 9.32 2.88 3.84
N ILE A 40 8.50 3.86 3.44
CA ILE A 40 7.63 4.59 4.38
C ILE A 40 6.26 3.92 4.43
N PHE A 41 5.85 3.49 5.63
CA PHE A 41 4.47 3.05 5.87
C PHE A 41 3.64 4.18 6.46
N ALA A 42 2.55 4.51 5.80
CA ALA A 42 1.50 5.37 6.33
C ALA A 42 0.25 4.56 6.56
N THR A 43 -0.40 4.77 7.71
CA THR A 43 -1.68 4.12 8.04
C THR A 43 -2.65 5.16 8.53
N VAL A 44 -3.82 5.22 7.89
CA VAL A 44 -4.95 5.99 8.40
C VAL A 44 -5.96 5.02 8.98
N ILE A 45 -6.32 5.22 10.24
CA ILE A 45 -7.34 4.43 10.96
C ILE A 45 -8.54 5.34 11.16
N MET A 46 -9.69 4.97 10.59
CA MET A 46 -10.86 5.84 10.57
C MET A 46 -12.09 5.16 11.16
N GLN A 47 -12.85 5.96 11.89
CA GLN A 47 -14.23 5.68 12.25
C GLN A 47 -15.15 6.39 11.25
N GLY A 48 -16.13 5.67 10.70
CA GLY A 48 -17.00 6.22 9.65
C GLY A 48 -17.82 7.46 10.03
N SER A 49 -17.97 7.79 11.33
CA SER A 49 -18.58 9.05 11.75
C SER A 49 -17.71 10.27 11.47
N ASP A 50 -16.39 10.08 11.43
CA ASP A 50 -15.41 11.17 11.22
C ASP A 50 -15.25 11.51 9.74
N VAL A 51 -15.67 10.57 8.88
CA VAL A 51 -15.67 10.66 7.42
C VAL A 51 -17.02 10.19 6.86
N PRO A 52 -18.12 10.92 7.16
CA PRO A 52 -19.48 10.44 6.91
C PRO A 52 -19.81 10.25 5.42
N THR A 53 -19.04 10.87 4.52
CA THR A 53 -19.19 10.75 3.07
C THR A 53 -18.45 9.55 2.48
N VAL A 54 -17.61 8.86 3.27
CA VAL A 54 -16.79 7.73 2.82
C VAL A 54 -17.46 6.43 3.22
N GLN A 55 -18.02 5.72 2.23
CA GLN A 55 -18.52 4.38 2.47
C GLN A 55 -17.36 3.42 2.78
N PRO A 56 -17.54 2.44 3.69
CA PRO A 56 -16.49 1.52 4.10
C PRO A 56 -16.29 0.42 3.04
N PHE A 57 -15.91 0.81 1.82
CA PHE A 57 -15.59 -0.08 0.71
C PHE A 57 -14.29 0.39 0.04
N PRO A 58 -13.46 -0.52 -0.49
CA PRO A 58 -12.13 -0.19 -1.00
C PRO A 58 -12.10 0.99 -1.98
N ALA A 59 -12.99 1.00 -2.98
CA ALA A 59 -13.03 2.07 -3.98
C ALA A 59 -13.31 3.46 -3.38
N HIS A 60 -14.20 3.55 -2.40
CA HIS A 60 -14.55 4.82 -1.76
C HIS A 60 -13.43 5.31 -0.85
N ILE A 61 -12.80 4.40 -0.10
CA ILE A 61 -11.64 4.69 0.75
C ILE A 61 -10.45 5.16 -0.10
N MET A 62 -10.20 4.51 -1.24
CA MET A 62 -9.13 4.91 -2.15
C MET A 62 -9.38 6.26 -2.81
N SER A 63 -10.61 6.52 -3.28
CA SER A 63 -10.97 7.85 -3.82
C SER A 63 -10.83 8.95 -2.77
N TRP A 64 -11.24 8.69 -1.52
CA TRP A 64 -11.03 9.64 -0.43
C TRP A 64 -9.53 9.88 -0.15
N SER A 65 -8.74 8.82 -0.07
CA SER A 65 -7.31 8.92 0.24
C SER A 65 -6.50 9.52 -0.90
N GLU A 66 -6.92 9.36 -2.16
CA GLU A 66 -6.37 10.09 -3.30
C GLU A 66 -6.45 11.60 -3.06
N ASN A 67 -7.65 12.11 -2.75
CA ASN A 67 -7.87 13.52 -2.47
C ASN A 67 -7.07 14.02 -1.25
N PHE A 68 -6.92 13.16 -0.23
CA PHE A 68 -6.10 13.47 0.94
C PHE A 68 -4.62 13.62 0.56
N TYR A 69 -4.04 12.62 -0.12
CA TYR A 69 -2.63 12.61 -0.48
C TYR A 69 -2.29 13.59 -1.60
N MET A 70 -3.22 13.93 -2.49
CA MET A 70 -3.01 14.95 -3.51
C MET A 70 -2.60 16.30 -2.90
N LYS A 71 -3.16 16.65 -1.74
CA LYS A 71 -2.77 17.85 -0.98
C LYS A 71 -1.42 17.68 -0.29
N VAL A 72 -1.13 16.49 0.25
CA VAL A 72 0.16 16.18 0.89
C VAL A 72 1.32 16.30 -0.11
N PHE A 73 1.09 15.86 -1.34
CA PHE A 73 2.11 15.79 -2.39
C PHE A 73 2.02 16.92 -3.42
N GLU A 74 1.21 17.95 -3.18
CA GLU A 74 0.92 19.02 -4.15
C GLU A 74 2.19 19.74 -4.66
N ALA A 75 3.19 19.89 -3.79
CA ALA A 75 4.46 20.53 -4.12
C ALA A 75 5.45 19.61 -4.86
N LEU A 76 5.18 18.30 -4.91
CA LEU A 76 6.10 17.29 -5.42
C LEU A 76 5.75 16.80 -6.82
N GLY A 77 4.51 17.00 -7.28
CA GLY A 77 4.09 16.71 -8.65
C GLY A 77 2.66 16.23 -8.77
N GLU A 78 2.31 15.72 -9.95
CA GLU A 78 0.97 15.19 -10.24
C GLU A 78 0.78 13.82 -9.59
N PHE A 79 0.31 13.84 -8.33
CA PHE A 79 -0.12 12.66 -7.61
C PHE A 79 -1.54 12.25 -8.04
N SER A 80 -1.75 10.96 -8.30
CA SER A 80 -3.09 10.42 -8.54
C SER A 80 -3.20 8.95 -8.11
N LEU A 81 -4.44 8.47 -8.01
CA LEU A 81 -4.76 7.06 -7.91
C LEU A 81 -4.97 6.50 -9.32
N ARG A 82 -4.24 5.43 -9.64
CA ARG A 82 -4.45 4.66 -10.86
C ARG A 82 -4.76 3.22 -10.50
N GLU A 83 -5.97 2.79 -10.83
CA GLU A 83 -6.53 1.51 -10.36
C GLU A 83 -6.50 1.43 -8.84
N ASN A 84 -5.51 0.74 -8.26
CA ASN A 84 -5.35 0.58 -6.80
C ASN A 84 -4.03 1.17 -6.28
N ASP A 85 -3.22 1.77 -7.16
CA ASP A 85 -1.87 2.24 -6.86
C ASP A 85 -1.79 3.76 -6.89
N TYR A 86 -0.95 4.31 -6.02
CA TYR A 86 -0.60 5.72 -6.09
C TYR A 86 0.55 5.95 -7.04
N VAL A 87 0.43 6.97 -7.87
CA VAL A 87 1.38 7.27 -8.92
C VAL A 87 1.78 8.74 -8.91
N PHE A 88 3.01 9.00 -9.35
CA PHE A 88 3.38 10.29 -9.92
C PHE A 88 3.42 10.14 -11.45
N GLY A 89 2.49 10.81 -12.13
CA GLY A 89 2.25 10.61 -13.57
C GLY A 89 1.89 9.16 -13.91
N GLN A 90 2.84 8.40 -14.44
CA GLN A 90 2.63 7.00 -14.83
C GLN A 90 3.41 6.00 -13.96
N ARG A 91 4.22 6.49 -13.01
CA ARG A 91 5.10 5.64 -12.20
C ARG A 91 4.46 5.37 -10.86
N LYS A 92 4.31 4.10 -10.52
CA LYS A 92 3.89 3.65 -9.20
C LYS A 92 4.88 4.13 -8.15
N PHE A 93 4.35 4.79 -7.14
CA PHE A 93 5.07 5.29 -5.98
C PHE A 93 4.50 4.71 -4.67
N GLY A 94 3.23 4.32 -4.65
CA GLY A 94 2.59 3.75 -3.46
C GLY A 94 1.70 2.55 -3.76
N GLY A 95 1.75 1.55 -2.88
CA GLY A 95 0.85 0.39 -2.90
C GLY A 95 -0.10 0.41 -1.70
N ASN A 96 -1.38 0.10 -1.94
CA ASN A 96 -2.44 0.24 -0.95
C ASN A 96 -3.04 -1.10 -0.50
N ALA A 97 -3.46 -1.17 0.75
CA ALA A 97 -4.27 -2.26 1.28
C ALA A 97 -5.21 -1.77 2.39
N GLN A 98 -6.40 -2.36 2.46
CA GLN A 98 -7.40 -2.01 3.45
C GLN A 98 -7.83 -3.23 4.27
N ALA A 99 -8.30 -2.98 5.49
CA ALA A 99 -9.24 -3.86 6.16
C ALA A 99 -10.40 -3.05 6.71
N ILE A 100 -11.56 -3.69 6.72
CA ILE A 100 -12.84 -3.03 7.01
C ILE A 100 -13.57 -3.90 8.03
N THR A 101 -14.11 -3.27 9.07
CA THR A 101 -14.92 -3.94 10.10
C THR A 101 -16.10 -3.04 10.47
N GLY A 102 -17.27 -3.37 9.92
CA GLY A 102 -18.46 -2.53 10.03
C GLY A 102 -18.23 -1.15 9.44
N LYS A 103 -18.33 -0.10 10.27
CA LYS A 103 -18.09 1.29 9.87
C LYS A 103 -16.66 1.79 10.16
N ARG A 104 -15.77 0.92 10.63
CA ARG A 104 -14.35 1.25 10.86
C ARG A 104 -13.53 0.67 9.74
N TRP A 105 -12.50 1.39 9.35
CA TRP A 105 -11.58 0.92 8.33
C TRP A 105 -10.19 1.46 8.57
N LEU A 106 -9.23 0.73 8.04
CA LEU A 106 -7.83 1.10 7.99
C LEU A 106 -7.38 1.08 6.53
N HIS A 107 -6.61 2.09 6.15
CA HIS A 107 -5.97 2.19 4.84
C HIS A 107 -4.48 2.35 5.06
N HIS A 108 -3.72 1.34 4.66
CA HIS A 108 -2.27 1.32 4.77
C HIS A 108 -1.66 1.50 3.40
N THR A 109 -0.64 2.34 3.33
CA THR A 109 0.12 2.61 2.12
C THR A 109 1.59 2.34 2.39
N SER A 110 2.23 1.60 1.50
CA SER A 110 3.68 1.50 1.42
C SER A 110 4.17 2.45 0.33
N PHE A 111 4.90 3.50 0.69
CA PHE A 111 5.53 4.43 -0.24
C PHE A 111 6.96 4.00 -0.53
N LEU A 112 7.29 3.98 -1.81
CA LEU A 112 8.62 3.71 -2.33
C LEU A 112 9.45 5.00 -2.31
N TRP A 113 10.05 5.33 -1.17
CA TRP A 113 10.78 6.59 -0.98
C TRP A 113 12.16 6.55 -1.64
N ASP A 114 13.02 5.59 -1.27
CA ASP A 114 14.32 5.34 -1.90
C ASP A 114 14.64 3.84 -2.00
N TYR A 115 13.75 3.10 -2.67
CA TYR A 115 13.86 1.65 -2.75
C TYR A 115 15.00 1.19 -3.67
N GLN A 116 15.59 0.04 -3.37
CA GLN A 116 16.62 -0.58 -4.22
C GLN A 116 15.98 -1.47 -5.31
N PRO A 117 16.07 -1.13 -6.62
CA PRO A 117 15.41 -1.90 -7.68
C PRO A 117 15.87 -3.36 -7.78
N THR A 118 17.13 -3.64 -7.42
CA THR A 118 17.69 -4.99 -7.41
C THR A 118 17.02 -5.91 -6.39
N ARG A 119 16.46 -5.36 -5.30
CA ARG A 119 15.68 -6.11 -4.31
C ARG A 119 14.27 -6.48 -4.80
N MET A 120 13.84 -5.92 -5.95
CA MET A 120 12.51 -6.16 -6.54
C MET A 120 12.53 -7.11 -7.76
N GLN A 121 13.65 -7.78 -8.05
CA GLN A 121 13.86 -8.62 -9.25
C GLN A 121 13.89 -10.13 -8.98
#